data_AF-G0MVM5-F1
#
_entry.id   AF-G0MVM5-F1
#
_cell.length_a   1.000
_cell.length_b   1.000
_cell.length_c   1.000
_cell.angle_alpha   90.00
_cell.angle_beta   90.00
_cell.angle_gamma   90.00
#
_symmetry.space_group_name_H-M   'P 1'
#
loop_
_entity.id
_entity.type
_entity.pdbx_description
1 polymer ?
#
loop_
_entity_poly.entity_id
_entity_poly.type
_entity_poly.pdbx_seq_one_letter_code
_entity_poly.pdbx_strand_id
1 'polypeptide(L)' 'MTFKEKSQKVTVKFIEFDIYGSTAQGTKTVLTIEGADYEKLKTTHYHWIDWPDRRVPPADGAILELLEKARVSK' A
#
# COMPACT_ATOMS: atom_id res chain seq x y z
N MET A 1 9.93 9.98 1.80
CA MET A 1 9.92 11.09 2.77
C MET A 1 10.23 10.55 4.15
N THR A 2 11.06 11.24 4.93
CA THR A 2 11.45 10.80 6.28
C THR A 2 11.33 11.97 7.24
N PHE A 3 10.75 11.76 8.41
CA PHE A 3 10.60 12.79 9.44
C PHE A 3 10.70 12.18 10.84
N LYS A 4 10.90 13.05 11.84
CA LYS A 4 11.01 12.67 13.25
C LYS A 4 9.80 13.20 14.00
N GLU A 5 9.11 12.31 14.71
CA GLU A 5 7.93 12.67 15.52
C GLU A 5 8.08 12.10 16.92
N LYS A 6 8.06 12.95 17.96
CA LYS A 6 8.07 12.53 19.38
C LYS A 6 9.09 11.42 19.73
N SER A 7 10.29 11.51 19.16
CA SER A 7 11.42 10.57 19.28
C SER A 7 11.41 9.32 18.38
N GLN A 8 10.43 9.18 17.49
CA GLN A 8 10.34 8.10 16.50
C GLN A 8 10.81 8.59 15.13
N LYS A 9 11.49 7.73 14.38
CA LYS A 9 11.85 8.00 12.98
C LYS A 9 10.79 7.38 12.09
N VAL A 10 10.06 8.22 11.37
CA VAL A 10 9.00 7.81 10.45
C VAL A 10 9.51 7.91 9.03
N THR A 11 9.41 6.81 8.29
CA THR A 11 9.77 6.73 6.87
C THR A 11 8.53 6.37 6.05
N VAL A 12 8.19 7.23 5.10
CA VAL A 12 7.10 7.04 4.15
C VAL A 12 7.68 6.87 2.75
N LYS A 13 7.35 5.75 2.10
CA LYS A 13 7.72 5.48 0.71
C LYS A 13 6.46 5.34 -0.14
N PHE A 14 6.37 6.17 -1.18
CA PHE A 14 5.34 6.07 -2.20
C PHE A 14 5.88 5.24 -3.36
N ILE A 15 5.12 4.25 -3.78
CA ILE A 15 5.46 3.31 -4.83
C ILE A 15 4.22 3.18 -5.71
N GLU A 16 4.31 3.56 -6.97
CA GLU A 16 3.29 3.16 -7.95
C GLU A 16 3.36 1.65 -8.13
N PHE A 17 2.21 0.99 -8.17
CA PHE A 17 2.19 -0.44 -8.44
C PHE A 17 1.21 -0.73 -9.56
N ASP A 18 1.69 -1.51 -10.51
CA ASP A 18 0.83 -2.06 -11.54
C ASP A 18 0.12 -3.32 -11.00
N ILE A 19 -1.13 -3.44 -11.39
CA ILE A 19 -1.87 -4.68 -11.29
C ILE A 19 -1.63 -5.40 -12.62
N TYR A 20 -0.92 -6.54 -12.57
CA TYR A 20 -0.42 -7.24 -13.74
C TYR A 20 -1.61 -7.65 -14.64
N GLY A 21 -1.51 -7.38 -15.93
CA GLY A 21 -2.57 -7.70 -16.90
C GLY A 21 -3.86 -6.91 -16.74
N SER A 22 -3.86 -5.81 -15.98
CA SER A 22 -5.02 -4.96 -15.74
C SER A 22 -4.75 -3.51 -16.15
N THR A 23 -5.79 -2.81 -16.61
CA THR A 23 -5.76 -1.36 -16.81
C THR A 23 -6.01 -0.57 -15.52
N ALA A 24 -6.23 -1.27 -14.40
CA ALA A 24 -6.52 -0.66 -13.10
C ALA A 24 -5.31 0.10 -12.54
N GLN A 25 -5.58 1.26 -11.93
CA GLN A 25 -4.57 2.16 -11.42
C GLN A 25 -4.55 2.15 -9.89
N GLY A 26 -3.36 1.98 -9.31
CA GLY A 26 -3.20 1.93 -7.86
C GLY A 26 -1.89 2.54 -7.36
N THR A 27 -1.91 3.02 -6.12
CA THR A 27 -0.72 3.49 -5.41
C THR A 27 -0.49 2.70 -4.12
N LYS A 28 0.77 2.36 -3.86
CA LYS A 28 1.22 1.65 -2.66
C LYS A 28 2.02 2.61 -1.81
N THR A 29 1.61 2.76 -0.56
CA THR A 29 2.36 3.52 0.44
C THR A 29 2.89 2.57 1.49
N VAL A 30 4.22 2.52 1.64
CA VAL A 30 4.88 1.75 2.70
C VAL A 30 5.26 2.73 3.80
N LEU A 31 4.62 2.57 4.95
CA LEU A 31 4.92 3.31 6.17
C LEU A 31 5.77 2.42 7.08
N THR A 32 6.90 2.96 7.51
CA THR A 32 7.80 2.31 8.47
C THR A 32 8.06 3.26 9.62
N ILE A 33 7.74 2.81 10.82
CA ILE A 33 7.93 3.54 12.08
C ILE A 33 9.02 2.80 12.86
N GLU A 34 10.09 3.50 13.19
CA GLU A 34 11.21 2.98 14.00
C GLU A 34 11.18 3.71 15.35
N GLY A 35 10.85 2.97 16.42
CA GLY A 35 10.77 3.45 17.80
C GLY A 35 12.11 3.39 18.54
N ALA A 36 12.14 3.94 19.77
CA ALA A 36 13.33 3.98 20.61
C ALA A 36 13.79 2.58 21.08
N ASP A 37 12.87 1.61 21.15
CA ASP A 37 13.11 0.27 21.70
C ASP A 37 13.36 -0.80 20.61
N TYR A 38 13.89 -0.42 19.45
CA TYR A 38 14.11 -1.30 18.29
C TYR A 38 12.83 -1.94 17.69
N GLU A 39 11.65 -1.58 18.19
CA GLU A 39 10.39 -1.97 17.57
C GLU A 39 10.22 -1.26 16.22
N LYS A 40 10.22 -2.07 15.17
CA LYS A 40 9.99 -1.63 13.80
C LYS A 40 8.59 -2.04 13.37
N LEU A 41 7.70 -1.07 13.30
CA LEU A 41 6.36 -1.27 12.76
C LEU A 41 6.36 -0.94 11.27
N LYS A 42 5.89 -1.88 10.45
CA LYS A 42 5.75 -1.69 9.01
C LYS A 42 4.30 -1.95 8.63
N THR A 43 3.67 -0.97 8.00
CA THR A 43 2.36 -1.14 7.38
C THR A 43 2.42 -0.77 5.91
N THR A 44 1.60 -1.46 5.11
CA THR A 44 1.48 -1.23 3.68
C THR A 44 0.03 -0.84 3.39
N HIS A 45 -0.16 0.38 2.90
CA HIS A 45 -1.44 0.87 2.43
C HIS A 45 -1.51 0.75 0.91
N TYR A 46 -2.57 0.14 0.40
CA TYR A 46 -2.88 0.07 -1.02
C TYR A 46 -4.09 0.95 -1.29
N HIS A 47 -3.99 1.82 -2.29
CA HIS A 47 -5.02 2.75 -2.68
C HIS A 47 -5.39 2.52 -4.15
N TRP A 48 -6.66 2.17 -4.39
CA TRP A 48 -7.21 1.99 -5.73
C TRP A 48 -7.73 3.35 -6.23
N ILE A 49 -7.23 3.80 -7.38
CA ILE A 49 -7.51 5.14 -7.91
C ILE A 49 -8.75 5.17 -8.81
N ASP A 50 -8.89 4.18 -9.70
CA ASP A 50 -9.88 4.18 -10.77
C ASP A 50 -11.09 3.28 -10.49
N TRP A 51 -11.32 2.84 -9.24
CA TRP A 51 -12.54 2.12 -8.89
C TRP A 51 -13.71 3.12 -8.85
N PRO A 52 -14.69 3.02 -9.76
CA PRO A 52 -15.81 3.95 -9.82
C PRO A 52 -16.77 3.77 -8.63
N ASP A 53 -17.16 4.87 -8.00
CA ASP A 53 -18.18 4.84 -6.94
C ASP A 53 -19.46 4.14 -7.42
N ARG A 54 -19.95 3.20 -6.60
CA ARG A 54 -21.18 2.41 -6.86
C ARG A 54 -21.15 1.58 -8.15
N ARG A 55 -19.99 1.33 -8.73
CA ARG A 55 -19.78 0.48 -9.90
C ARG A 55 -18.67 -0.53 -9.62
N VAL A 56 -18.44 -1.41 -10.59
CA VAL A 56 -17.35 -2.39 -10.54
C VAL A 56 -16.16 -1.88 -11.37
N PRO A 57 -14.92 -2.25 -11.02
CA PRO A 57 -13.76 -1.86 -11.79
C PRO A 57 -13.75 -2.57 -13.15
N PRO A 58 -13.15 -1.96 -14.18
CA PRO A 58 -13.20 -2.45 -15.55
C PRO A 58 -12.38 -3.73 -15.82
N ALA A 59 -11.58 -4.20 -14.86
CA ALA A 59 -10.65 -5.32 -15.04
C ALA A 59 -10.98 -6.52 -14.13
N ASP A 60 -11.36 -7.63 -14.76
CA ASP A 60 -11.93 -8.83 -14.12
C ASP A 60 -10.98 -9.62 -13.19
N GLY A 61 -9.68 -9.29 -13.14
CA GLY A 61 -8.70 -9.93 -12.24
C GLY A 61 -8.06 -9.02 -11.21
N ALA A 62 -8.29 -7.70 -11.32
CA ALA A 62 -7.44 -6.73 -10.65
C ALA A 62 -7.56 -6.76 -9.12
N ILE A 63 -8.77 -6.99 -8.63
CA ILE A 63 -9.05 -7.12 -7.20
C ILE A 63 -8.44 -8.39 -6.62
N LEU A 64 -8.40 -9.49 -7.38
CA LEU A 64 -7.81 -10.75 -6.91
C LEU A 64 -6.29 -10.61 -6.75
N GLU A 65 -5.63 -9.94 -7.69
CA GLU A 65 -4.21 -9.62 -7.55
C GLU A 65 -3.92 -8.71 -6.35
N LEU A 66 -4.74 -7.67 -6.15
CA LEU A 66 -4.58 -6.77 -5.01
C LEU A 66 -4.72 -7.53 -3.70
N LEU A 67 -5.72 -8.41 -3.59
CA LEU A 67 -5.94 -9.26 -2.42
C LEU A 67 -4.76 -10.19 -2.17
N GLU A 68 -4.19 -10.81 -3.20
CA GLU A 68 -3.00 -11.66 -3.04
C GLU A 68 -1.79 -10.85 -2.57
N LYS A 69 -1.57 -9.63 -3.11
CA LYS A 69 -0.49 -8.71 -2.68
C LYS A 69 -0.70 -8.15 -1.26
N ALA A 70 -1.93 -8.00 -0.82
CA ALA A 70 -2.30 -7.50 0.51
C ALA A 70 -2.31 -8.60 1.57
N ARG A 71 -2.40 -9.87 1.15
CA ARG A 71 -2.39 -11.01 2.06
C ARG A 71 -1.12 -11.00 2.89
N VAL A 72 -1.29 -11.06 4.21
CA VAL A 72 -0.18 -11.31 5.13
C VAL A 72 0.32 -12.73 4.83
N SER A 73 1.59 -12.91 4.46
CA SER A 73 2.15 -14.25 4.32
C SER A 73 1.97 -14.98 5.64
N LYS A 74 1.45 -16.21 5.59
CA LYS A 74 1.65 -17.18 6.67
C LYS A 74 3.15 -17.45 6.84
#